data_AF-X8A7K9-F1
#
_entry.id   AF-X8A7K9-F1
#
_cell.length_a   1.000
_cell.length_b   1.000
_cell.length_c   1.000
_cell.angle_alpha   90.00
_cell.angle_beta   90.00
_cell.angle_gamma   90.00
#
_symmetry.space_group_name_H-M   'P 1'
#
loop_
_entity.id
_entity.type
_entity.pdbx_description
1 polymer ?
#
loop_
_entity_poly.entity_id
_entity_poly.type
_entity_poly.pdbx_seq_one_letter_code
_entity_poly.pdbx_strand_id
1 'polypeptide(L)'
;MCIVVAAALAVLLTLTACNSSGNRAGSTTTSASSSRGSTLPSGAPAHNDADVAFAHDMIPHHQQAIQMSNIILGKEGIDPRVIQLANQIKAAQGPEIQQMQAWLAQWGSQRCQRFQAPT
;
A
#
# COMPACT_ATOMS: atom_id res chain seq x y z
N MET A 1 45.38 -13.39 3.39
CA MET A 1 45.14 -14.10 4.66
C MET A 1 45.43 -13.13 5.80
N CYS A 2 44.39 -12.72 6.54
CA CYS A 2 44.46 -12.29 7.93
C CYS A 2 43.06 -12.55 8.51
N ILE A 3 43.00 -13.56 9.36
CA ILE A 3 41.87 -13.85 10.26
C ILE A 3 41.90 -12.68 11.30
N VAL A 4 40.85 -12.25 12.00
CA VAL A 4 40.40 -12.84 13.27
C VAL A 4 39.19 -12.01 13.79
N VAL A 5 38.06 -12.72 13.95
CA VAL A 5 37.05 -12.66 15.04
C VAL A 5 36.02 -11.53 15.12
N ALA A 6 34.77 -12.00 15.07
CA ALA A 6 33.53 -11.36 15.42
C ALA A 6 33.38 -11.08 16.92
N ALA A 7 32.70 -9.99 17.27
CA ALA A 7 31.99 -9.88 18.53
C ALA A 7 30.61 -9.26 18.26
N ALA A 8 29.59 -10.10 18.28
CA ALA A 8 28.19 -9.68 18.24
C ALA A 8 27.81 -9.07 19.59
N LEU A 9 27.52 -7.77 19.61
CA LEU A 9 26.87 -7.11 20.75
C LEU A 9 25.36 -7.18 20.53
N ALA A 10 24.72 -8.16 21.16
CA ALA A 10 23.27 -8.21 21.28
C ALA A 10 22.81 -7.10 22.23
N VAL A 11 22.24 -6.04 21.69
CA VAL A 11 21.57 -5.00 22.48
C VAL A 11 20.18 -5.51 22.85
N LEU A 12 19.95 -5.84 24.13
CA LEU A 12 18.61 -6.10 24.65
C LEU A 12 17.87 -4.76 24.82
N LEU A 13 16.85 -4.50 24.00
CA LEU A 13 15.90 -3.42 24.23
C LEU A 13 14.78 -3.92 25.15
N THR A 14 14.83 -3.58 26.43
CA THR A 14 13.68 -3.69 27.33
C THR A 14 12.80 -2.45 27.18
N LEU A 15 11.69 -2.56 26.43
CA LEU A 15 10.64 -1.53 26.44
C LEU A 15 9.72 -1.77 27.63
N THR A 16 9.94 -1.02 28.71
CA THR A 16 9.01 -0.90 29.83
C THR A 16 7.78 -0.11 29.39
N ALA A 17 6.62 -0.77 29.34
CA ALA A 17 5.33 -0.13 29.12
C ALA A 17 4.84 0.54 30.41
N CYS A 18 4.78 1.87 30.44
CA CYS A 18 4.10 2.60 31.51
C CYS A 18 2.63 2.84 31.14
N ASN A 19 1.75 1.97 31.64
CA ASN A 19 0.30 2.18 31.67
C ASN A 19 -0.04 3.24 32.73
N SER A 20 -0.41 4.45 32.30
CA SER A 20 -0.86 5.51 33.20
C SER A 20 -2.32 5.28 33.61
N SER A 21 -2.52 4.42 34.62
CA SER A 21 -3.78 4.33 35.37
C SER A 21 -3.89 5.53 36.32
N GLY A 22 -4.48 6.62 35.85
CA GLY A 22 -4.87 7.77 36.68
C GLY A 22 -6.35 7.70 37.07
N ASN A 23 -6.68 6.89 38.07
CA ASN A 23 -8.01 6.91 38.72
C ASN A 23 -8.17 8.23 39.49
N ARG A 24 -9.11 9.10 39.07
CA ARG A 24 -9.67 10.16 39.92
C ARG A 24 -11.17 9.95 40.09
N ALA A 25 -11.59 10.07 41.34
CA ALA A 25 -12.88 9.69 41.88
C ALA A 25 -14.03 10.61 41.49
N GLY A 26 -15.21 10.01 41.34
CA GLY A 26 -16.49 10.52 41.85
C GLY A 26 -17.23 11.61 41.06
N SER A 27 -18.28 11.22 40.34
CA SER A 27 -19.62 11.79 40.57
C SER A 27 -20.70 10.86 40.01
N THR A 28 -21.66 10.53 40.86
CA THR A 28 -22.84 9.72 40.58
C THR A 28 -23.90 10.61 39.94
N THR A 29 -24.27 10.38 38.67
CA THR A 29 -25.51 10.92 38.11
C THR A 29 -26.09 9.96 37.07
N THR A 30 -27.20 9.34 37.48
CA THR A 30 -28.34 8.78 36.72
C THR A 30 -28.20 8.31 35.27
N SER A 31 -28.70 7.09 35.07
CA SER A 31 -29.07 6.41 33.84
C SER A 31 -29.70 7.27 32.75
N ALA A 32 -29.17 7.13 31.53
CA ALA A 32 -29.97 7.13 30.31
C ALA A 32 -29.31 6.17 29.31
N SER A 33 -29.84 4.95 29.27
CA SER A 33 -29.59 4.00 28.19
C SER A 33 -30.09 4.60 26.89
N SER A 34 -29.19 5.19 26.11
CA SER A 34 -29.39 5.42 24.69
C SER A 34 -28.54 4.39 23.97
N SER A 35 -29.14 3.23 23.68
CA SER A 35 -28.64 2.29 22.70
C SER A 35 -28.62 2.97 21.33
N ARG A 36 -27.58 3.77 21.07
CA ARG A 36 -27.15 4.02 19.69
C ARG A 36 -26.56 2.72 19.20
N GLY A 37 -27.42 1.89 18.64
CA GLY A 37 -27.01 0.86 17.70
C GLY A 37 -26.42 1.56 16.48
N SER A 38 -25.17 2.02 16.59
CA SER A 38 -24.32 2.25 15.44
C SER A 38 -23.82 0.89 14.99
N THR A 39 -24.69 0.11 14.37
CA THR A 39 -24.28 -1.02 13.55
C THR A 39 -23.63 -0.44 12.30
N LEU A 40 -22.38 -0.01 12.42
CA LEU A 40 -21.49 0.00 11.27
C LEU A 40 -21.30 -1.47 10.90
N PRO A 41 -21.63 -1.92 9.68
CA PRO A 41 -21.19 -3.23 9.23
C PRO A 41 -19.66 -3.24 9.23
N SER A 42 -19.09 -3.83 10.27
CA SER A 42 -17.68 -4.15 10.38
C SER A 42 -17.39 -5.25 9.37
N GLY A 43 -16.84 -4.89 8.21
CA GLY A 43 -16.64 -5.87 7.13
C GLY A 43 -15.67 -5.50 6.02
N ALA A 44 -15.06 -4.31 6.03
CA ALA A 44 -13.94 -3.99 5.15
C ALA A 44 -12.85 -3.29 5.97
N PRO A 45 -11.55 -3.58 5.77
CA PRO A 45 -10.56 -2.60 6.17
C PRO A 45 -10.94 -1.30 5.45
N ALA A 46 -11.18 -0.24 6.24
CA ALA A 46 -11.43 1.07 5.69
C ALA A 46 -10.15 1.47 4.94
N HIS A 47 -10.21 1.46 3.61
CA HIS A 47 -9.24 2.17 2.82
C HIS A 47 -9.19 3.62 3.33
N ASN A 48 -8.02 4.23 3.28
CA ASN A 48 -7.83 5.62 3.64
C ASN A 48 -7.34 6.42 2.43
N ASP A 49 -7.15 7.72 2.62
CA ASP A 49 -6.71 8.62 1.56
C ASP A 49 -5.33 8.23 1.00
N ALA A 50 -4.45 7.61 1.80
CA ALA A 50 -3.16 7.12 1.33
C ALA A 50 -3.30 5.92 0.39
N ASP A 51 -4.25 5.01 0.64
CA ASP A 51 -4.53 3.88 -0.25
C ASP A 51 -5.08 4.37 -1.60
N VAL A 52 -5.97 5.36 -1.58
CA VAL A 52 -6.51 6.01 -2.78
C VAL A 52 -5.40 6.72 -3.56
N ALA A 53 -4.54 7.49 -2.88
CA ALA A 53 -3.41 8.17 -3.50
C ALA A 53 -2.41 7.17 -4.10
N PHE A 54 -2.07 6.11 -3.36
CA PHE A 54 -1.21 5.04 -3.85
C PHE A 54 -1.74 4.41 -5.12
N ALA A 55 -3.03 4.02 -5.14
CA ALA A 55 -3.64 3.42 -6.33
C ALA A 55 -3.67 4.39 -7.51
N HIS A 56 -3.98 5.68 -7.27
CA HIS A 56 -3.97 6.70 -8.32
C HIS A 56 -2.60 6.95 -8.93
N ASP A 57 -1.54 6.95 -8.12
CA ASP A 57 -0.19 7.24 -8.57
C ASP A 57 0.49 5.99 -9.16
N MET A 58 0.18 4.79 -8.64
CA MET A 58 0.80 3.56 -9.13
C MET A 58 0.21 3.06 -10.43
N ILE A 59 -1.04 3.36 -10.76
CA ILE A 59 -1.59 3.04 -12.08
C ILE A 59 -0.74 3.66 -13.22
N PRO A 60 -0.51 4.98 -13.29
CA PRO A 60 0.30 5.58 -14.35
C PRO A 60 1.79 5.18 -14.25
N HIS A 61 2.33 5.00 -13.04
CA HIS A 61 3.69 4.49 -12.86
C HIS A 61 3.87 3.10 -13.50
N HIS A 62 2.92 2.19 -13.27
CA HIS A 62 2.92 0.86 -13.89
C HIS A 62 2.71 0.92 -15.39
N GLN A 63 1.82 1.78 -15.88
CA GLN A 63 1.63 1.98 -17.32
C GLN A 63 2.94 2.42 -17.99
N GLN A 64 3.70 3.33 -17.36
CA GLN A 64 5.01 3.76 -17.85
C GLN A 64 6.02 2.62 -17.85
N ALA A 65 6.08 1.80 -16.80
CA ALA A 65 7.00 0.67 -16.76
C ALA A 65 6.66 -0.42 -17.80
N ILE A 66 5.38 -0.63 -18.11
CA ILE A 66 4.96 -1.47 -19.25
C ILE A 66 5.41 -0.84 -20.58
N GLN A 67 5.24 0.47 -20.76
CA GLN A 67 5.68 1.19 -21.96
C GLN A 67 7.20 1.05 -22.16
N MET A 68 8.00 1.26 -21.11
CA MET A 68 9.45 1.11 -21.14
C MET A 68 9.86 -0.34 -21.46
N SER A 69 9.15 -1.32 -20.90
CA SER A 69 9.37 -2.74 -21.20
C SER A 69 9.12 -3.02 -22.68
N ASN A 70 8.03 -2.50 -23.26
CA ASN A 70 7.74 -2.66 -24.69
C ASN A 70 8.81 -1.98 -25.58
N ILE A 71 9.33 -0.82 -25.19
CA ILE A 71 10.42 -0.14 -25.92
C ILE A 71 11.65 -1.05 -25.99
N ILE A 72 12.05 -1.66 -24.87
CA ILE A 72 13.20 -2.57 -24.84
C ILE A 72 12.95 -3.82 -25.68
N LEU A 73 11.76 -4.41 -25.60
CA LEU A 73 11.39 -5.59 -26.39
C LEU A 73 11.34 -5.33 -27.90
N GLY A 74 11.18 -4.07 -28.31
CA GLY A 74 11.23 -3.66 -29.72
C GLY A 74 12.64 -3.40 -30.26
N LYS A 75 13.69 -3.54 -29.45
CA LYS A 75 15.09 -3.31 -29.86
C LYS A 75 15.81 -4.62 -30.15
N GLU A 76 16.69 -4.58 -31.15
CA GLU A 76 17.61 -5.67 -31.45
C GLU A 76 18.90 -5.57 -30.59
N GLY A 77 19.62 -6.69 -30.47
CA GLY A 77 20.92 -6.73 -29.80
C GLY A 77 20.89 -6.57 -28.27
N ILE A 78 19.73 -6.73 -27.64
CA ILE A 78 19.57 -6.66 -26.19
C ILE A 78 19.94 -8.00 -25.54
N ASP A 79 20.61 -7.95 -24.38
CA ASP A 79 20.93 -9.14 -23.59
C ASP A 79 19.64 -9.95 -23.28
N PRO A 80 19.62 -11.27 -23.54
CA PRO A 80 18.44 -12.12 -23.29
C PRO A 80 17.88 -12.02 -21.86
N ARG A 81 18.72 -11.76 -20.85
CA ARG A 81 18.30 -11.57 -19.46
C ARG A 81 17.49 -10.28 -19.28
N VAL A 82 17.82 -9.23 -20.02
CA VAL A 82 17.08 -7.96 -20.02
C VAL A 82 15.74 -8.13 -20.74
N ILE A 83 15.72 -8.88 -21.85
CA ILE A 83 14.47 -9.26 -22.54
C ILE A 83 13.56 -10.06 -21.61
N GLN A 84 14.11 -11.02 -20.87
CA GLN A 84 13.38 -11.80 -19.89
C GLN A 84 12.79 -10.91 -18.79
N LEU A 85 13.58 -10.00 -18.23
CA LEU A 85 13.12 -9.05 -17.22
C LEU A 85 12.00 -8.15 -17.74
N ALA A 86 12.13 -7.60 -18.94
CA ALA A 86 11.10 -6.75 -19.55
C ALA A 86 9.76 -7.50 -19.73
N ASN A 87 9.81 -8.77 -20.14
CA ASN A 87 8.62 -9.61 -20.22
C ASN A 87 8.00 -9.87 -18.85
N GLN A 88 8.81 -10.13 -17.82
CA GLN A 88 8.34 -10.35 -16.44
C GLN A 88 7.66 -9.10 -15.88
N ILE A 89 8.28 -7.91 -16.04
CA ILE A 89 7.70 -6.63 -15.60
C ILE A 89 6.35 -6.42 -16.27
N LYS A 90 6.28 -6.56 -17.59
CA LYS A 90 5.03 -6.41 -18.35
C LYS A 90 3.94 -7.37 -17.88
N ALA A 91 4.31 -8.63 -17.63
CA ALA A 91 3.36 -9.66 -17.19
C ALA A 91 2.83 -9.41 -15.77
N ALA A 92 3.65 -8.88 -14.88
CA ALA A 92 3.25 -8.61 -13.49
C ALA A 92 2.39 -7.33 -13.37
N GLN A 93 2.78 -6.25 -14.05
CA GLN A 93 2.17 -4.94 -13.79
C GLN A 93 0.77 -4.76 -14.39
N GLY A 94 0.43 -5.49 -15.46
CA GLY A 94 -0.91 -5.46 -16.04
C GLY A 94 -2.02 -5.87 -15.05
N PRO A 95 -1.91 -7.06 -14.42
CA PRO A 95 -2.81 -7.49 -13.35
C PRO A 95 -2.86 -6.52 -12.16
N GLU A 96 -1.72 -5.96 -11.75
CA GLU A 96 -1.68 -4.98 -10.63
C GLU A 96 -2.43 -3.69 -10.96
N ILE A 97 -2.37 -3.20 -12.21
CA ILE A 97 -3.19 -2.08 -12.67
C ILE A 97 -4.68 -2.40 -12.53
N GLN A 98 -5.11 -3.59 -12.98
CA GLN A 98 -6.51 -4.02 -12.87
C GLN A 98 -6.96 -4.10 -11.41
N GLN A 99 -6.10 -4.59 -10.52
CA GLN A 99 -6.37 -4.67 -9.09
C GLN A 99 -6.56 -3.28 -8.47
N MET A 100 -5.69 -2.32 -8.78
CA MET A 100 -5.81 -0.94 -8.27
C MET A 100 -7.03 -0.22 -8.84
N GLN A 101 -7.38 -0.47 -10.12
CA GLN A 101 -8.61 0.05 -10.72
C GLN A 101 -9.86 -0.51 -10.03
N ALA A 102 -9.84 -1.81 -9.70
CA ALA A 102 -10.93 -2.46 -8.98
C ALA A 102 -11.10 -1.90 -7.56
N TRP A 103 -10.00 -1.64 -6.85
CA TRP A 103 -10.02 -0.95 -5.56
C TRP A 103 -10.66 0.43 -5.67
N LEU A 104 -10.19 1.27 -6.59
CA LEU A 104 -10.75 2.62 -6.78
C LEU A 104 -12.24 2.59 -7.16
N ALA A 105 -12.68 1.60 -7.93
CA ALA A 105 -14.09 1.39 -8.25
C ALA A 105 -14.90 1.02 -7.00
N GLN A 106 -14.40 0.07 -6.20
CA GLN A 106 -15.04 -0.36 -4.96
C GLN A 106 -15.14 0.77 -3.93
N TRP A 107 -14.15 1.68 -3.93
CA TRP A 107 -14.08 2.83 -3.02
C TRP A 107 -14.80 4.07 -3.54
N GLY A 108 -15.40 4.02 -4.74
CA GLY A 108 -16.04 5.20 -5.36
C GLY A 108 -15.07 6.35 -5.65
N SER A 109 -13.77 6.06 -5.72
CA SER A 109 -12.69 7.03 -5.87
C SER A 109 -12.12 7.07 -7.29
N GLN A 110 -12.87 6.60 -8.29
CA GLN A 110 -12.43 6.70 -9.68
C GLN A 110 -12.36 8.17 -10.10
N ARG A 111 -11.19 8.63 -10.57
CA ARG A 111 -11.08 9.95 -11.18
C ARG A 111 -11.98 10.01 -12.40
N CYS A 112 -12.78 11.07 -12.53
CA CYS A 112 -13.49 11.35 -13.77
C CYS A 112 -12.44 11.57 -14.87
N GLN A 113 -12.20 10.57 -15.72
CA GLN A 113 -11.19 10.59 -16.78
C GLN A 113 -11.59 11.50 -17.97
N ARG A 114 -12.21 12.66 -17.71
CA ARG A 114 -12.61 13.62 -18.75
C ARG A 114 -11.48 14.57 -19.17
N PHE A 115 -10.31 14.53 -18.54
CA PHE A 115 -9.22 15.49 -18.81
C PHE A 115 -7.82 14.89 -19.07
N GLN A 116 -7.68 13.57 -19.20
CA GLN A 116 -6.36 12.94 -19.42
C GLN A 116 -6.38 11.93 -20.58
N ALA A 117 -6.81 12.37 -21.77
CA ALA A 117 -6.47 11.67 -23.01
C ALA A 117 -5.12 12.23 -23.50
N PRO A 118 -4.13 11.39 -23.86
CA PRO A 118 -2.90 11.87 -24.49
C PRO A 118 -3.21 12.38 -25.89
N THR A 119 -2.84 13.64 -26.18
CA THR A 119 -2.67 14.18 -27.54
C THR A 119 -1.45 13.61 -28.20
#